data_AF-A0A2A5NWR6-F1
#
_entry.id   AF-A0A2A5NWR6-F1
#
_cell.length_a   1.000
_cell.length_b   1.000
_cell.length_c   1.000
_cell.angle_alpha   90.00
_cell.angle_beta   90.00
_cell.angle_gamma   90.00
#
_symmetry.space_group_name_H-M   'P 1'
#
loop_
_entity.id
_entity.type
_entity.pdbx_description
1 polymer ?
#
loop_
_entity_poly.entity_id
_entity_poly.type
_entity_poly.pdbx_seq_one_letter_code
_entity_poly.pdbx_strand_id
1 'polypeptide(L)'
;MAGSQFTLAALATTAVPGLVVTGTRTLGSAASGDYESAVLRDADGDVLAIRRPRNQRAEARQSADLVAIRALSAGIRTRLPFAVAEYRGQAPIGSTRAIVTTYVPGAHPALRDLAERPELATSVGRAVAAVHQLPTSFVTDAGLPSLTPFEVLRSAVSVMDRAVATKLVPAALKERWEGAARDQQLWQFTPTVVHGAFGTDALLVERDAVTGVLGWGELRLGDPAKDLAWVLAGRRDGFETVLSAYEANGGARDRQLAQRARVYHELETAQWLLHGVQAKSTEVVDDAVAMMHRLVDAVHAPSAAPLQSVSPETMEIGEVEQLLSSTEHRHG
;
A
#
# COMPACT_ATOMS: atom_id res chain seq x y z
N MET A 1 22.57 16.31 17.81
CA MET A 1 22.56 15.22 18.81
C MET A 1 21.35 14.35 18.53
N ALA A 2 21.54 13.03 18.46
CA ALA A 2 20.40 12.11 18.41
C ALA A 2 19.64 12.20 19.74
N GLY A 3 18.34 12.40 19.70
CA GLY A 3 17.50 12.43 20.92
C GLY A 3 17.49 11.05 21.57
N SER A 4 17.87 10.95 22.84
CA SER A 4 17.73 9.69 23.58
C SER A 4 16.24 9.33 23.74
N GLN A 5 15.91 8.04 23.90
CA GLN A 5 14.54 7.59 24.21
C GLN A 5 13.94 8.32 25.43
N PHE A 6 14.78 8.70 26.40
CA PHE A 6 14.38 9.49 27.57
C PHE A 6 14.01 10.93 27.22
N THR A 7 14.72 11.53 26.25
CA THR A 7 14.38 12.86 25.72
C THR A 7 13.00 12.82 25.04
N LEU A 8 12.74 11.77 24.26
CA LEU A 8 11.44 11.58 23.61
C LEU A 8 10.34 11.30 24.65
N ALA A 9 10.60 10.53 25.70
CA ALA A 9 9.66 10.32 26.79
C ALA A 9 9.29 11.63 27.50
N ALA A 10 10.27 12.48 27.80
CA ALA A 10 10.04 13.80 28.39
C ALA A 10 9.26 14.73 27.42
N LEU A 11 9.54 14.66 26.12
CA LEU A 11 8.79 15.42 25.12
C LEU A 11 7.32 14.96 25.03
N ALA A 12 7.06 13.66 25.22
CA ALA A 12 5.71 13.12 25.19
C ALA A 12 4.82 13.67 26.31
N THR A 13 5.35 13.89 27.51
CA THR A 13 4.58 14.49 28.62
C THR A 13 4.20 15.94 28.35
N THR A 14 4.96 16.63 27.50
CA THR A 14 4.59 17.96 26.98
C THR A 14 3.53 17.86 25.87
N ALA A 15 3.61 16.82 25.04
CA ALA A 15 2.72 16.61 23.89
C ALA A 15 1.30 16.18 24.29
N VAL A 16 1.16 15.43 25.39
CA VAL A 16 -0.10 14.85 25.84
C VAL A 16 -0.39 15.34 27.27
N PRO A 17 -1.39 16.21 27.48
CA PRO A 17 -1.74 16.71 28.80
C PRO A 17 -2.03 15.59 29.80
N GLY A 18 -1.41 15.65 30.98
CA GLY A 18 -1.59 14.67 32.05
C GLY A 18 -0.88 13.33 31.85
N LEU A 19 -0.13 13.14 30.77
CA LEU A 19 0.60 11.90 30.53
C LEU A 19 1.72 11.70 31.55
N VAL A 20 1.64 10.59 32.30
CA VAL A 20 2.70 10.13 33.22
C VAL A 20 3.39 8.92 32.59
N VAL A 21 4.63 9.10 32.13
CA VAL A 21 5.41 8.00 31.52
C VAL A 21 6.12 7.19 32.61
N THR A 22 5.83 5.90 32.68
CA THR A 22 6.41 4.95 33.65
C THR A 22 7.52 4.09 33.06
N GLY A 23 7.61 4.01 31.73
CA GLY A 23 8.67 3.26 31.04
C GLY A 23 8.87 3.70 29.61
N THR A 24 10.08 3.49 29.08
CA THR A 24 10.39 3.75 27.68
C THR A 24 11.41 2.78 27.13
N ARG A 25 11.30 2.49 25.83
CA ARG A 25 12.31 1.78 25.05
C ARG A 25 12.42 2.36 23.65
N THR A 26 13.55 2.14 23.00
CA THR A 26 13.75 2.55 21.61
C THR A 26 12.77 1.82 20.68
N LEU A 27 12.25 2.54 19.68
CA LEU A 27 11.46 1.98 18.59
C LEU A 27 12.25 2.11 17.29
N GLY A 28 12.58 0.99 16.67
CA GLY A 28 13.45 0.96 15.48
C GLY A 28 14.90 1.28 15.83
N SER A 29 15.58 2.02 14.95
CA SER A 29 16.99 2.38 15.12
C SER A 29 17.15 3.75 15.79
N ALA A 30 18.01 3.81 16.82
CA ALA A 30 18.38 5.08 17.45
C ALA A 30 19.31 5.93 16.57
N ALA A 31 20.03 5.33 15.62
CA ALA A 31 21.09 6.00 14.85
C ALA A 31 20.76 6.19 13.37
N SER A 32 19.85 5.40 12.80
CA SER A 32 19.53 5.39 11.37
C SER A 32 18.03 5.51 11.10
N GLY A 33 17.68 5.77 9.84
CA GLY A 33 16.30 5.92 9.40
C GLY A 33 15.79 7.36 9.43
N ASP A 34 14.54 7.53 9.02
CA ASP A 34 13.89 8.85 8.84
C ASP A 34 13.37 9.47 10.16
N TYR A 35 13.31 8.68 11.23
CA TYR A 35 12.67 9.06 12.49
C TYR A 35 13.53 8.69 13.71
N GLU A 36 13.50 9.55 14.73
CA GLU A 36 13.81 9.16 16.11
C GLU A 36 12.51 8.75 16.77
N SER A 37 12.45 7.53 17.29
CA SER A 37 11.20 6.98 17.82
C SER A 37 11.40 6.23 19.14
N ALA A 38 10.40 6.30 20.01
CA ALA A 38 10.36 5.55 21.26
C ALA A 38 8.97 4.97 21.51
N VAL A 39 8.95 3.79 22.13
CA VAL A 39 7.74 3.24 22.77
C VAL A 39 7.72 3.73 24.21
N LEU A 40 6.55 4.15 24.66
CA LEU A 40 6.28 4.65 26.00
C LEU A 40 5.23 3.76 26.65
N ARG A 41 5.35 3.57 27.96
CA ARG A 41 4.28 3.02 28.81
C ARG A 41 3.84 4.12 29.76
N ASP A 42 2.55 4.33 29.90
CA ASP A 42 2.02 5.31 30.85
C ASP A 42 1.66 4.67 32.21
N ALA A 43 1.10 5.46 33.12
CA ALA A 43 0.71 5.01 34.46
C ALA A 43 -0.54 4.10 34.46
N ASP A 44 -1.39 4.23 33.45
CA ASP A 44 -2.61 3.43 33.29
C ASP A 44 -2.32 2.09 32.58
N GLY A 45 -1.12 1.95 32.03
CA GLY A 45 -0.63 0.73 31.37
C GLY A 45 -0.75 0.77 29.86
N ASP A 46 -1.26 1.86 29.28
CA ASP A 46 -1.32 2.05 27.84
C ASP A 46 0.09 2.15 27.25
N VAL A 47 0.20 1.70 26.00
CA VAL A 47 1.44 1.74 25.24
C VAL A 47 1.31 2.75 24.11
N LEU A 48 2.22 3.72 24.09
CA LEU A 48 2.26 4.81 23.12
C LEU A 48 3.53 4.75 22.28
N ALA A 49 3.50 5.38 21.11
CA ALA A 49 4.65 5.62 20.27
C ALA A 49 4.83 7.12 20.08
N ILE A 50 6.06 7.62 20.26
CA ILE A 50 6.43 8.98 19.88
C ILE A 50 7.42 8.90 18.72
N ARG A 51 7.21 9.76 17.71
CA ARG A 51 8.06 9.85 16.52
C ARG A 51 8.41 11.29 16.23
N ARG A 52 9.71 11.57 16.08
CA ARG A 52 10.27 12.85 15.62
C ARG A 52 10.95 12.63 14.26
N PRO A 53 10.59 13.40 13.21
CA PRO A 53 11.23 13.28 11.92
C PRO A 53 12.64 13.89 11.97
N ARG A 54 13.58 13.31 11.20
CA ARG A 54 14.97 13.79 11.11
C ARG A 54 15.23 14.73 9.94
N ASN A 55 14.33 14.75 8.96
CA ASN A 55 14.46 15.51 7.73
C ASN A 55 13.07 15.94 7.23
N GLN A 56 13.05 16.90 6.30
CA GLN A 56 11.81 17.50 5.77
C GLN A 56 10.93 16.48 5.05
N ARG A 57 11.51 15.48 4.37
CA ARG A 57 10.76 14.41 3.71
C ARG A 57 9.99 13.57 4.74
N ALA A 58 10.64 13.18 5.83
CA ALA A 58 10.04 12.42 6.93
C ALA A 58 8.94 13.22 7.64
N GLU A 59 9.13 14.53 7.80
CA GLU A 59 8.13 15.44 8.36
C GLU A 59 6.90 15.57 7.46
N ALA A 60 7.09 15.70 6.15
CA ALA A 60 5.99 15.71 5.18
C ALA A 60 5.20 14.39 5.23
N ARG A 61 5.89 13.24 5.21
CA ARG A 61 5.26 11.92 5.33
C ARG A 61 4.49 11.76 6.64
N GLN A 62 5.07 12.20 7.76
CA GLN A 62 4.39 12.14 9.06
C GLN A 62 3.17 13.08 9.12
N SER A 63 3.23 14.22 8.44
CA SER A 63 2.09 15.15 8.36
C SER A 63 0.95 14.54 7.55
N ALA A 64 1.24 13.92 6.40
CA ALA A 64 0.24 13.22 5.60
C ALA A 64 -0.38 12.04 6.37
N ASP A 65 0.45 11.24 7.05
CA ASP A 65 0.01 10.14 7.91
C ASP A 65 -0.93 10.64 9.01
N LEU A 66 -0.60 11.76 9.66
CA LEU A 66 -1.44 12.37 10.70
C LEU A 66 -2.82 12.80 10.16
N VAL A 67 -2.88 13.39 8.96
CA VAL A 67 -4.15 13.78 8.33
C VAL A 67 -5.02 12.54 8.11
N ALA A 68 -4.44 11.47 7.55
CA ALA A 68 -5.16 10.24 7.25
C ALA A 68 -5.64 9.51 8.51
N ILE A 69 -4.80 9.31 9.53
CA ILE A 69 -5.22 8.62 10.76
C ILE A 69 -6.29 9.39 11.53
N ARG A 70 -6.34 10.73 11.41
CA ARG A 70 -7.40 11.56 12.00
C ARG A 70 -8.69 11.50 11.21
N ALA A 71 -8.63 11.28 9.90
CA ALA A 71 -9.81 11.05 9.05
C ALA A 71 -10.48 9.70 9.37
N LEU A 72 -9.70 8.69 9.76
CA LEU A 72 -10.19 7.41 10.26
C LEU A 72 -10.81 7.57 11.65
N SER A 73 -12.08 7.99 11.72
CA SER A 73 -12.83 8.12 12.98
C SER A 73 -13.01 6.78 13.69
N ALA A 74 -13.40 6.80 14.97
CA ALA A 74 -13.70 5.59 15.73
C ALA A 74 -14.71 4.67 15.00
N GLY A 75 -15.76 5.24 14.40
CA GLY A 75 -16.76 4.49 13.65
C GLY A 75 -16.27 3.92 12.31
N ILE A 76 -15.24 4.51 11.70
CA ILE A 76 -14.58 3.93 10.52
C ILE A 76 -13.67 2.78 10.95
N ARG A 77 -12.93 2.95 12.05
CA ARG A 77 -12.00 1.95 12.58
C ARG A 77 -12.67 0.64 13.00
N THR A 78 -13.92 0.67 13.46
CA THR A 78 -14.67 -0.56 13.78
C THR A 78 -14.94 -1.46 12.57
N ARG A 79 -14.77 -0.94 11.34
CA ARG A 79 -14.89 -1.72 10.10
C ARG A 79 -13.60 -2.41 9.67
N LEU A 80 -12.49 -2.12 10.35
CA LEU A 80 -11.19 -2.69 10.03
C LEU A 80 -10.90 -3.89 10.95
N PRO A 81 -10.47 -5.05 10.41
CA PRO A 81 -10.18 -6.24 11.21
C PRO A 81 -8.80 -6.18 11.91
N PHE A 82 -8.19 -5.00 11.97
CA PHE A 82 -6.86 -4.76 12.49
C PHE A 82 -6.80 -3.36 13.14
N ALA A 83 -5.79 -3.15 13.98
CA ALA A 83 -5.59 -1.88 14.66
C ALA A 83 -4.94 -0.82 13.74
N VAL A 84 -5.32 0.43 13.98
CA VAL A 84 -4.71 1.62 13.38
C VAL A 84 -4.25 2.53 14.51
N ALA A 85 -3.10 3.20 14.36
CA ALA A 85 -2.61 4.13 15.37
C ALA A 85 -3.58 5.30 15.57
N GLU A 86 -3.75 5.75 16.82
CA GLU A 86 -4.59 6.89 17.18
C GLU A 86 -3.73 8.05 17.64
N TYR A 87 -4.05 9.26 17.16
CA TYR A 87 -3.34 10.46 17.58
C TYR A 87 -3.64 10.80 19.05
N ARG A 88 -2.59 11.05 19.85
CA ARG A 88 -2.70 11.43 21.27
C ARG A 88 -2.21 12.84 21.55
N GLY A 89 -1.22 13.33 20.80
CA GLY A 89 -0.69 14.67 21.02
C GLY A 89 0.53 14.99 20.14
N GLN A 90 1.00 16.23 20.21
CA GLN A 90 2.23 16.66 19.54
C GLN A 90 2.92 17.75 20.34
N ALA A 91 4.25 17.83 20.24
CA ALA A 91 5.04 18.88 20.85
C ALA A 91 6.12 19.41 19.90
N PRO A 92 6.39 20.73 19.90
CA PRO A 92 7.47 21.30 19.10
C PRO A 92 8.84 20.85 19.63
N ILE A 93 9.79 20.63 18.73
CA ILE A 93 11.19 20.36 19.06
C ILE A 93 12.13 20.90 17.97
N GLY A 94 12.91 21.92 18.31
CA GLY A 94 13.74 22.63 17.35
C GLY A 94 12.88 23.24 16.23
N SER A 95 13.22 22.95 14.97
CA SER A 95 12.49 23.41 13.78
C SER A 95 11.37 22.47 13.31
N THR A 96 11.06 21.41 14.07
CA THR A 96 10.04 20.42 13.72
C THR A 96 9.17 20.10 14.93
N ARG A 97 8.39 19.01 14.88
CA ARG A 97 7.56 18.52 15.98
C ARG A 97 7.68 17.01 16.14
N ALA A 98 7.43 16.52 17.34
CA ALA A 98 7.20 15.11 17.59
C ALA A 98 5.69 14.85 17.71
N ILE A 99 5.26 13.69 17.24
CA ILE A 99 3.86 13.24 17.33
C ILE A 99 3.81 12.00 18.21
N VAL A 100 2.84 11.98 19.11
CA VAL A 100 2.51 10.85 19.97
C VAL A 100 1.23 10.18 19.46
N THR A 101 1.30 8.88 19.26
CA THR A 101 0.16 8.02 18.92
C THR A 101 0.04 6.85 19.87
N THR A 102 -1.07 6.11 19.83
CA THR A 102 -1.09 4.75 20.38
C THR A 102 -0.06 3.87 19.65
N TYR A 103 0.51 2.91 20.37
CA TYR A 103 1.41 1.91 19.79
C TYR A 103 0.59 0.74 19.26
N VAL A 104 0.85 0.35 18.01
CA VAL A 104 0.25 -0.85 17.41
C VAL A 104 1.27 -1.98 17.51
N PRO A 105 0.99 -3.07 18.26
CA PRO A 105 1.90 -4.20 18.39
C PRO A 105 1.88 -5.10 17.15
N GLY A 106 2.95 -5.88 17.00
CA GLY A 106 3.12 -6.88 15.95
C GLY A 106 4.52 -6.87 15.36
N ALA A 107 4.78 -7.81 14.47
CA ALA A 107 6.01 -7.88 13.69
C ALA A 107 5.72 -7.62 12.21
N HIS A 108 6.69 -7.06 11.49
CA HIS A 108 6.60 -6.99 10.03
C HIS A 108 6.82 -8.39 9.43
N PRO A 109 5.92 -8.88 8.56
CA PRO A 109 6.15 -10.13 7.84
C PRO A 109 7.25 -9.94 6.80
N ALA A 110 7.92 -11.02 6.40
CA ALA A 110 8.72 -11.02 5.18
C ALA A 110 7.84 -11.36 3.98
N LEU A 111 8.22 -10.90 2.78
CA LEU A 111 7.44 -11.16 1.58
C LEU A 111 7.29 -12.66 1.25
N ARG A 112 8.34 -13.46 1.52
CA ARG A 112 8.31 -14.92 1.36
C ARG A 112 7.25 -15.61 2.22
N ASP A 113 6.90 -15.00 3.34
CA ASP A 113 5.95 -15.56 4.30
C ASP A 113 4.56 -15.73 3.68
N LEU A 114 4.19 -14.90 2.69
CA LEU A 114 2.90 -15.02 2.01
C LEU A 114 2.78 -16.30 1.18
N ALA A 115 3.89 -16.86 0.72
CA ALA A 115 3.89 -18.14 0.01
C ALA A 115 4.03 -19.32 0.98
N GLU A 116 4.79 -19.13 2.07
CA GLU A 116 5.06 -20.18 3.06
C GLU A 116 3.93 -20.36 4.08
N ARG A 117 3.09 -19.34 4.27
CA ARG A 117 2.01 -19.28 5.29
C ARG A 117 0.68 -18.82 4.65
N PRO A 118 -0.09 -19.75 4.05
CA PRO A 118 -1.33 -19.41 3.33
C PRO A 118 -2.39 -18.69 4.18
N GLU A 119 -2.45 -18.95 5.47
CA GLU A 119 -3.34 -18.27 6.42
C GLU A 119 -2.99 -16.78 6.54
N LEU A 120 -1.69 -16.46 6.53
CA LEU A 120 -1.24 -15.07 6.52
C LEU A 120 -1.61 -14.38 5.21
N ALA A 121 -1.38 -15.01 4.06
CA ALA A 121 -1.79 -14.47 2.77
C ALA A 121 -3.31 -14.23 2.71
N THR A 122 -4.09 -15.16 3.25
CA THR A 122 -5.54 -15.01 3.39
C THR A 122 -5.89 -13.80 4.28
N SER A 123 -5.22 -13.65 5.43
CA SER A 123 -5.43 -12.51 6.32
C SER A 123 -5.04 -11.18 5.67
N VAL A 124 -4.02 -11.16 4.82
CA VAL A 124 -3.62 -9.96 4.05
C VAL A 124 -4.70 -9.59 3.03
N GLY A 125 -5.21 -10.56 2.27
CA GLY A 125 -6.30 -10.32 1.31
C GLY A 125 -7.55 -9.74 1.99
N ARG A 126 -7.92 -10.29 3.16
CA ARG A 126 -9.02 -9.77 3.99
C ARG A 126 -8.74 -8.35 4.50
N ALA A 127 -7.51 -8.04 4.92
CA ALA A 127 -7.14 -6.71 5.39
C ALA A 127 -7.27 -5.66 4.27
N VAL A 128 -6.77 -5.96 3.06
CA VAL A 128 -6.89 -5.08 1.89
C VAL A 128 -8.36 -4.88 1.51
N ALA A 129 -9.15 -5.96 1.47
CA ALA A 129 -10.58 -5.88 1.17
C ALA A 129 -11.34 -5.00 2.16
N ALA A 130 -11.00 -5.06 3.45
CA ALA A 130 -11.62 -4.22 4.48
C ALA A 130 -11.34 -2.73 4.28
N VAL A 131 -10.13 -2.36 3.86
CA VAL A 131 -9.80 -0.97 3.50
C VAL A 131 -10.63 -0.50 2.32
N HIS A 132 -10.73 -1.32 1.26
CA HIS A 132 -11.43 -0.94 0.03
C HIS A 132 -12.96 -0.84 0.20
N GLN A 133 -13.50 -1.46 1.25
CA GLN A 133 -14.93 -1.39 1.61
C GLN A 133 -15.27 -0.25 2.56
N LEU A 134 -14.30 0.53 3.00
CA LEU A 134 -14.60 1.71 3.80
C LEU A 134 -15.48 2.69 2.99
N PRO A 135 -16.42 3.40 3.64
CA PRO A 135 -17.22 4.42 2.96
C PRO A 135 -16.33 5.46 2.28
N THR A 136 -16.58 5.79 1.02
CA THR A 136 -15.75 6.78 0.30
C THR A 136 -15.92 8.21 0.82
N SER A 137 -17.04 8.51 1.48
CA SER A 137 -17.37 9.85 1.96
C SER A 137 -16.39 10.40 2.98
N PHE A 138 -15.84 9.58 3.90
CA PHE A 138 -14.91 10.12 4.89
C PHE A 138 -13.59 10.59 4.25
N VAL A 139 -13.22 10.04 3.10
CA VAL A 139 -12.03 10.47 2.34
C VAL A 139 -12.28 11.85 1.74
N THR A 140 -13.45 12.05 1.11
CA THR A 140 -13.82 13.35 0.54
C THR A 140 -14.05 14.41 1.61
N ASP A 141 -14.71 14.07 2.71
CA ASP A 141 -15.02 14.99 3.82
C ASP A 141 -13.74 15.47 4.52
N ALA A 142 -12.72 14.61 4.59
CA ALA A 142 -11.40 14.95 5.13
C ALA A 142 -10.50 15.72 4.14
N GLY A 143 -10.95 15.95 2.91
CA GLY A 143 -10.16 16.60 1.85
C GLY A 143 -8.96 15.77 1.39
N LEU A 144 -8.99 14.45 1.59
CA LEU A 144 -7.96 13.54 1.09
C LEU A 144 -8.07 13.41 -0.43
N PRO A 145 -6.97 13.04 -1.12
CA PRO A 145 -6.99 12.94 -2.58
C PRO A 145 -8.06 11.96 -3.09
N SER A 146 -8.69 12.32 -4.19
CA SER A 146 -9.62 11.45 -4.93
C SER A 146 -9.23 11.46 -6.38
N LEU A 147 -8.80 10.31 -6.90
CA LEU A 147 -8.34 10.16 -8.26
C LEU A 147 -9.37 9.38 -9.08
N THR A 148 -9.79 9.98 -10.18
CA THR A 148 -10.57 9.29 -11.21
C THR A 148 -9.70 8.28 -11.97
N PRO A 149 -10.29 7.29 -12.66
CA PRO A 149 -9.51 6.34 -13.46
C PRO A 149 -8.64 7.02 -14.52
N PHE A 150 -9.11 8.12 -15.10
CA PHE A 150 -8.33 8.95 -16.03
C PHE A 150 -7.10 9.58 -15.37
N GLU A 151 -7.24 10.13 -14.16
CA GLU A 151 -6.13 10.74 -13.43
C GLU A 151 -5.11 9.70 -12.97
N VAL A 152 -5.58 8.50 -12.59
CA VAL A 152 -4.73 7.36 -12.28
C VAL A 152 -3.92 6.93 -13.52
N LEU A 153 -4.56 6.74 -14.67
CA LEU A 153 -3.88 6.44 -15.93
C LEU A 153 -2.86 7.54 -16.28
N ARG A 154 -3.24 8.82 -16.21
CA ARG A 154 -2.33 9.95 -16.47
C ARG A 154 -1.11 9.93 -15.56
N SER A 155 -1.29 9.60 -14.27
CA SER A 155 -0.20 9.45 -13.31
C SER A 155 0.75 8.31 -13.70
N ALA A 156 0.18 7.14 -14.05
CA ALA A 156 0.96 5.99 -14.51
C ALA A 156 1.77 6.31 -15.77
N VAL A 157 1.14 6.93 -16.79
CA VAL A 157 1.82 7.36 -18.03
C VAL A 157 2.94 8.36 -17.75
N SER A 158 2.72 9.31 -16.84
CA SER A 158 3.77 10.26 -16.44
C SER A 158 5.01 9.57 -15.86
N VAL A 159 4.81 8.51 -15.05
CA VAL A 159 5.93 7.70 -14.53
C VAL A 159 6.61 6.94 -15.67
N MET A 160 5.85 6.30 -16.57
CA MET A 160 6.37 5.58 -17.73
C MET A 160 7.23 6.50 -18.61
N ASP A 161 6.71 7.66 -19.01
CA ASP A 161 7.38 8.62 -19.89
C ASP A 161 8.68 9.15 -19.26
N ARG A 162 8.64 9.50 -17.98
CA ARG A 162 9.83 9.94 -17.25
C ARG A 162 10.89 8.85 -17.18
N ALA A 163 10.49 7.61 -16.91
CA ALA A 163 11.41 6.48 -16.87
C ALA A 163 12.02 6.21 -18.25
N VAL A 164 11.21 6.17 -19.31
CA VAL A 164 11.66 6.01 -20.70
C VAL A 164 12.61 7.13 -21.12
N ALA A 165 12.37 8.37 -20.70
CA ALA A 165 13.23 9.51 -20.97
C ALA A 165 14.66 9.37 -20.40
N THR A 166 14.88 8.51 -19.40
CA THR A 166 16.23 8.18 -18.90
C THR A 166 17.06 7.40 -19.92
N LYS A 167 16.42 6.78 -20.93
CA LYS A 167 17.01 5.87 -21.91
C LYS A 167 17.60 4.58 -21.33
N LEU A 168 17.31 4.28 -20.07
CA LEU A 168 17.78 3.08 -19.36
C LEU A 168 16.72 1.97 -19.32
N VAL A 169 15.48 2.26 -19.72
CA VAL A 169 14.38 1.28 -19.74
C VAL A 169 14.55 0.33 -20.94
N PRO A 170 14.56 -1.00 -20.74
CA PRO A 170 14.59 -1.97 -21.83
C PRO A 170 13.42 -1.82 -22.81
N ALA A 171 13.67 -2.01 -24.11
CA ALA A 171 12.68 -1.82 -25.17
C ALA A 171 11.41 -2.67 -24.98
N ALA A 172 11.56 -3.92 -24.53
CA ALA A 172 10.43 -4.81 -24.26
C ALA A 172 9.49 -4.29 -23.16
N LEU A 173 10.03 -3.69 -22.08
CA LEU A 173 9.20 -3.08 -21.03
C LEU A 173 8.54 -1.81 -21.53
N LYS A 174 9.26 -0.98 -22.30
CA LYS A 174 8.69 0.21 -22.93
C LYS A 174 7.46 -0.15 -23.78
N GLU A 175 7.60 -1.08 -24.73
CA GLU A 175 6.49 -1.49 -25.61
C GLU A 175 5.31 -2.06 -24.80
N ARG A 176 5.61 -2.86 -23.78
CA ARG A 176 4.61 -3.44 -22.88
C ARG A 176 3.84 -2.37 -22.09
N TRP A 177 4.52 -1.36 -21.56
CA TRP A 177 3.91 -0.24 -20.85
C TRP A 177 3.08 0.64 -21.78
N GLU A 178 3.57 0.93 -23.00
CA GLU A 178 2.81 1.66 -24.02
C GLU A 178 1.55 0.90 -24.46
N GLY A 179 1.59 -0.43 -24.50
CA GLY A 179 0.43 -1.28 -24.73
C GLY A 179 -0.61 -1.14 -23.60
N ALA A 180 -0.17 -1.26 -22.36
CA ALA A 180 -1.04 -1.11 -21.19
C ALA A 180 -1.64 0.30 -21.08
N ALA A 181 -0.87 1.35 -21.42
CA ALA A 181 -1.36 2.74 -21.41
C ALA A 181 -2.44 3.00 -22.48
N ARG A 182 -2.37 2.30 -23.62
CA ARG A 182 -3.33 2.43 -24.72
C ARG A 182 -4.60 1.60 -24.52
N ASP A 183 -4.56 0.59 -23.66
CA ASP A 183 -5.71 -0.27 -23.36
C ASP A 183 -6.70 0.45 -22.43
N GLN A 184 -7.73 1.06 -23.00
CA GLN A 184 -8.74 1.77 -22.21
C GLN A 184 -9.55 0.85 -21.30
N GLN A 185 -9.74 -0.42 -21.66
CA GLN A 185 -10.51 -1.37 -20.85
C GLN A 185 -9.76 -1.74 -19.57
N LEU A 186 -8.42 -1.82 -19.64
CA LEU A 186 -7.57 -2.06 -18.48
C LEU A 186 -7.83 -1.04 -17.36
N TRP A 187 -7.98 0.24 -17.72
CA TRP A 187 -8.14 1.37 -16.79
C TRP A 187 -9.59 1.72 -16.48
N GLN A 188 -10.57 0.92 -16.91
CA GLN A 188 -11.96 1.07 -16.50
C GLN A 188 -12.19 0.35 -15.18
N PHE A 189 -12.19 1.10 -14.08
CA PHE A 189 -12.47 0.58 -12.74
C PHE A 189 -13.28 1.58 -11.92
N THR A 190 -13.93 1.09 -10.87
CA THR A 190 -14.59 1.94 -9.87
C THR A 190 -13.58 2.31 -8.78
N PRO A 191 -13.26 3.60 -8.57
CA PRO A 191 -12.36 3.99 -7.49
C PRO A 191 -12.90 3.60 -6.11
N THR A 192 -12.01 3.11 -5.25
CA THR A 192 -12.31 2.76 -3.85
C THR A 192 -11.36 3.49 -2.91
N VAL A 193 -11.63 3.43 -1.61
CA VAL A 193 -10.62 3.82 -0.62
C VAL A 193 -9.41 2.89 -0.77
N VAL A 194 -8.21 3.45 -0.86
CA VAL A 194 -6.95 2.71 -0.96
C VAL A 194 -5.96 3.26 0.06
N HIS A 195 -5.22 2.37 0.71
CA HIS A 195 -4.12 2.74 1.60
C HIS A 195 -2.99 3.42 0.81
N GLY A 196 -2.73 2.97 -0.42
CA GLY A 196 -1.83 3.59 -1.38
C GLY A 196 -0.35 3.25 -1.19
N ALA A 197 0.03 2.72 -0.03
CA ALA A 197 1.39 2.31 0.33
C ALA A 197 1.44 0.96 1.06
N PHE A 198 0.54 0.01 0.71
CA PHE A 198 0.65 -1.34 1.27
C PHE A 198 1.98 -2.00 0.86
N GLY A 199 2.53 -2.75 1.80
CA GLY A 199 3.82 -3.42 1.71
C GLY A 199 4.12 -4.12 3.04
N THR A 200 5.20 -4.89 3.10
CA THR A 200 5.60 -5.58 4.35
C THR A 200 5.89 -4.61 5.50
N ASP A 201 6.35 -3.40 5.19
CA ASP A 201 6.63 -2.32 6.15
C ASP A 201 5.36 -1.64 6.69
N ALA A 202 4.25 -1.71 5.96
CA ALA A 202 2.95 -1.22 6.41
C ALA A 202 2.23 -2.24 7.32
N LEU A 203 2.53 -3.54 7.18
CA LEU A 203 1.82 -4.60 7.88
C LEU A 203 2.46 -4.95 9.22
N LEU A 204 1.61 -5.16 10.23
CA LEU A 204 1.95 -5.77 11.50
C LEU A 204 1.15 -7.06 11.65
N VAL A 205 1.84 -8.13 12.03
CA VAL A 205 1.26 -9.46 12.18
C VAL A 205 1.57 -10.06 13.54
N GLU A 206 0.66 -10.90 14.01
CA GLU A 206 0.89 -11.85 15.09
C GLU A 206 0.48 -13.24 14.61
N ARG A 207 1.43 -14.18 14.60
CA ARG A 207 1.28 -15.48 13.91
C ARG A 207 0.91 -15.24 12.44
N ASP A 208 -0.27 -15.71 12.03
CA ASP A 208 -0.76 -15.63 10.65
C ASP A 208 -1.93 -14.65 10.50
N ALA A 209 -2.11 -13.74 11.46
CA ALA A 209 -3.14 -12.70 11.40
C ALA A 209 -2.49 -11.32 11.26
N VAL A 210 -3.02 -10.53 10.33
CA VAL A 210 -2.76 -9.08 10.28
C VAL A 210 -3.44 -8.45 11.49
N THR A 211 -2.64 -7.89 12.40
CA THR A 211 -3.11 -7.24 13.63
C THR A 211 -3.05 -5.72 13.55
N GLY A 212 -2.27 -5.16 12.63
CA GLY A 212 -2.17 -3.72 12.44
C GLY A 212 -1.73 -3.31 11.05
N VAL A 213 -2.11 -2.09 10.67
CA VAL A 213 -1.65 -1.44 9.44
C VAL A 213 -1.16 -0.02 9.75
N LEU A 214 0.02 0.31 9.25
CA LEU A 214 0.75 1.57 9.45
C LEU A 214 0.95 2.30 8.11
N GLY A 215 1.28 3.60 8.16
CA GLY A 215 1.74 4.33 6.98
C GLY A 215 0.61 4.83 6.08
N TRP A 216 -0.43 5.38 6.68
CA TRP A 216 -1.66 5.86 6.04
C TRP A 216 -1.51 7.15 5.25
N GLY A 217 -0.32 7.74 5.19
CA GLY A 217 -0.10 9.05 4.54
C GLY A 217 -0.45 9.10 3.04
N GLU A 218 -0.63 7.95 2.39
CA GLU A 218 -1.04 7.84 0.99
C GLU A 218 -2.54 7.54 0.79
N LEU A 219 -3.33 7.53 1.88
CA LEU A 219 -4.76 7.24 1.87
C LEU A 219 -5.52 8.17 0.92
N ARG A 220 -6.29 7.58 0.00
CA ARG A 220 -7.02 8.30 -1.05
C ARG A 220 -8.17 7.48 -1.62
N LEU A 221 -9.00 8.09 -2.46
CA LEU A 221 -9.78 7.33 -3.44
C LEU A 221 -8.93 7.08 -4.69
N GLY A 222 -8.92 5.84 -5.17
CA GLY A 222 -8.12 5.48 -6.34
C GLY A 222 -8.31 4.03 -6.74
N ASP A 223 -7.30 3.50 -7.44
CA ASP A 223 -7.33 2.16 -8.00
C ASP A 223 -7.00 1.07 -6.94
N PRO A 224 -7.92 0.15 -6.64
CA PRO A 224 -7.69 -0.93 -5.68
C PRO A 224 -6.49 -1.82 -6.05
N ALA A 225 -6.11 -1.91 -7.32
CA ALA A 225 -4.99 -2.72 -7.75
C ALA A 225 -3.64 -2.23 -7.19
N LYS A 226 -3.53 -0.95 -6.78
CA LYS A 226 -2.30 -0.41 -6.19
C LYS A 226 -1.91 -1.11 -4.89
N ASP A 227 -2.89 -1.49 -4.09
CA ASP A 227 -2.69 -2.07 -2.76
C ASP A 227 -2.35 -3.57 -2.79
N LEU A 228 -2.44 -4.19 -3.97
CA LEU A 228 -2.09 -5.60 -4.22
C LEU A 228 -0.78 -5.77 -4.99
N ALA A 229 -0.27 -4.70 -5.61
CA ALA A 229 0.88 -4.73 -6.50
C ALA A 229 2.15 -5.30 -5.84
N TRP A 230 2.43 -4.91 -4.60
CA TRP A 230 3.64 -5.30 -3.87
C TRP A 230 3.76 -6.82 -3.66
N VAL A 231 2.64 -7.55 -3.63
CA VAL A 231 2.63 -9.01 -3.44
C VAL A 231 3.25 -9.73 -4.63
N LEU A 232 3.20 -9.14 -5.83
CA LEU A 232 3.77 -9.70 -7.06
C LEU A 232 5.31 -9.75 -7.06
N ALA A 233 5.96 -9.01 -6.16
CA ALA A 233 7.40 -9.15 -5.94
C ALA A 233 7.77 -10.51 -5.30
N GLY A 234 6.78 -11.22 -4.75
CA GLY A 234 6.93 -12.53 -4.13
C GLY A 234 6.71 -13.68 -5.12
N ARG A 235 6.32 -14.83 -4.58
CA ARG A 235 5.98 -16.00 -5.40
C ARG A 235 4.52 -15.94 -5.86
N ARG A 236 4.24 -16.60 -7.00
CA ARG A 236 2.92 -16.61 -7.65
C ARG A 236 1.79 -17.16 -6.78
N ASP A 237 2.06 -18.26 -6.07
CA ASP A 237 1.14 -18.91 -5.13
C ASP A 237 0.65 -17.98 -4.01
N GLY A 238 1.55 -17.14 -3.48
CA GLY A 238 1.21 -16.11 -2.51
C GLY A 238 0.25 -15.06 -3.08
N PHE A 239 0.51 -14.55 -4.29
CA PHE A 239 -0.37 -13.57 -4.94
C PHE A 239 -1.77 -14.14 -5.21
N GLU A 240 -1.86 -15.35 -5.74
CA GLU A 240 -3.14 -16.01 -6.02
C GLU A 240 -3.96 -16.18 -4.73
N THR A 241 -3.31 -16.59 -3.63
CA THR A 241 -3.97 -16.74 -2.33
C THR A 241 -4.49 -15.39 -1.79
N VAL A 242 -3.66 -14.34 -1.84
CA VAL A 242 -4.08 -12.98 -1.42
C VAL A 242 -5.25 -12.50 -2.27
N LEU A 243 -5.17 -12.67 -3.59
CA LEU A 243 -6.20 -12.22 -4.53
C LEU A 243 -7.54 -12.95 -4.30
N SER A 244 -7.52 -14.28 -4.18
CA SER A 244 -8.72 -15.05 -3.88
C SER A 244 -9.35 -14.66 -2.54
N ALA A 245 -8.54 -14.43 -1.51
CA ALA A 245 -9.04 -13.97 -0.22
C ALA A 245 -9.62 -12.54 -0.30
N TYR A 246 -8.99 -11.65 -1.06
CA TYR A 246 -9.48 -10.30 -1.32
C TYR A 246 -10.87 -10.33 -2.00
N GLU A 247 -11.02 -11.10 -3.07
CA GLU A 247 -12.29 -11.25 -3.80
C GLU A 247 -13.39 -11.87 -2.94
N ALA A 248 -13.06 -12.94 -2.19
CA ALA A 248 -14.01 -13.61 -1.30
C ALA A 248 -14.52 -12.73 -0.15
N ASN A 249 -13.76 -11.70 0.24
CA ASN A 249 -14.12 -10.79 1.32
C ASN A 249 -14.72 -9.46 0.82
N GLY A 250 -15.25 -9.39 -0.40
CA GLY A 250 -15.93 -8.20 -0.91
C GLY A 250 -15.00 -7.17 -1.54
N GLY A 251 -13.80 -7.58 -1.96
CA GLY A 251 -12.95 -6.79 -2.83
C GLY A 251 -13.63 -6.39 -4.14
N ALA A 252 -13.04 -5.40 -4.82
CA ALA A 252 -13.54 -4.89 -6.09
C ALA A 252 -13.75 -6.02 -7.12
N ARG A 253 -14.96 -6.08 -7.70
CA ARG A 253 -15.30 -7.01 -8.78
C ARG A 253 -14.79 -6.50 -10.11
N ASP A 254 -13.47 -6.56 -10.26
CA ASP A 254 -12.76 -6.02 -11.41
C ASP A 254 -11.85 -7.09 -12.02
N ARG A 255 -12.21 -7.51 -13.24
CA ARG A 255 -11.46 -8.55 -13.97
C ARG A 255 -10.04 -8.12 -14.35
N GLN A 256 -9.80 -6.81 -14.40
CA GLN A 256 -8.52 -6.22 -14.80
C GLN A 256 -7.63 -5.87 -13.61
N LEU A 257 -8.09 -6.12 -12.37
CA LEU A 257 -7.38 -5.80 -11.13
C LEU A 257 -5.97 -6.39 -11.12
N ALA A 258 -5.82 -7.67 -11.47
CA ALA A 258 -4.54 -8.36 -11.45
C ALA A 258 -3.58 -7.80 -12.50
N GLN A 259 -4.08 -7.41 -13.68
CA GLN A 259 -3.31 -6.79 -14.76
C GLN A 259 -2.82 -5.41 -14.33
N ARG A 260 -3.69 -4.57 -13.74
CA ARG A 260 -3.27 -3.27 -13.20
C ARG A 260 -2.31 -3.40 -12.02
N ALA A 261 -2.46 -4.41 -11.16
CA ALA A 261 -1.51 -4.68 -10.09
C ALA A 261 -0.11 -4.99 -10.65
N ARG A 262 -0.04 -5.74 -11.76
CA ARG A 262 1.22 -5.98 -12.48
C ARG A 262 1.80 -4.71 -13.09
N VAL A 263 0.97 -3.84 -13.68
CA VAL A 263 1.42 -2.52 -14.13
C VAL A 263 2.08 -1.77 -12.97
N TYR A 264 1.41 -1.65 -11.82
CA TYR A 264 1.98 -0.95 -10.67
C TYR A 264 3.26 -1.59 -10.15
N HIS A 265 3.33 -2.92 -10.11
CA HIS A 265 4.54 -3.64 -9.69
C HIS A 265 5.73 -3.33 -10.62
N GLU A 266 5.51 -3.36 -11.94
CA GLU A 266 6.55 -2.97 -12.91
C GLU A 266 6.93 -1.47 -12.75
N LEU A 267 5.95 -0.60 -12.50
CA LEU A 267 6.20 0.83 -12.28
C LEU A 267 6.92 1.15 -10.96
N GLU A 268 6.87 0.30 -9.95
CA GLU A 268 7.69 0.47 -8.74
C GLU A 268 9.18 0.41 -9.06
N THR A 269 9.57 -0.46 -10.00
CA THR A 269 10.95 -0.51 -10.51
C THR A 269 11.30 0.77 -11.28
N ALA A 270 10.36 1.30 -12.07
CA ALA A 270 10.54 2.58 -12.76
C ALA A 270 10.72 3.75 -11.78
N GLN A 271 9.95 3.76 -10.68
CA GLN A 271 10.07 4.77 -9.63
C GLN A 271 11.42 4.66 -8.90
N TRP A 272 11.92 3.44 -8.67
CA TRP A 272 13.25 3.22 -8.09
C TRP A 272 14.37 3.76 -8.99
N LEU A 273 14.28 3.53 -10.31
CA LEU A 273 15.20 4.12 -11.28
C LEU A 273 15.17 5.65 -11.24
N LEU A 274 13.97 6.24 -11.26
CA LEU A 274 13.81 7.70 -11.20
C LEU A 274 14.38 8.29 -9.90
N HIS A 275 14.22 7.58 -8.78
CA HIS A 275 14.83 7.96 -7.52
C HIS A 275 16.35 7.95 -7.60
N GLY A 276 16.96 6.89 -8.15
CA GLY A 276 18.41 6.80 -8.34
C GLY A 276 18.97 7.93 -9.19
N VAL A 277 18.31 8.24 -10.31
CA VAL A 277 18.68 9.35 -11.20
C VAL A 277 18.59 10.69 -10.46
N GLN A 278 17.50 10.95 -9.74
CA GLN A 278 17.31 12.20 -8.98
C GLN A 278 18.36 12.34 -7.85
N ALA A 279 18.67 11.25 -7.17
CA ALA A 279 19.68 11.20 -6.11
C ALA A 279 21.12 11.19 -6.65
N LYS A 280 21.32 11.07 -7.97
CA LYS A 280 22.61 10.85 -8.63
C LYS A 280 23.39 9.66 -8.06
N SER A 281 22.67 8.60 -7.67
CA SER A 281 23.25 7.38 -7.11
C SER A 281 23.38 6.33 -8.21
N THR A 282 24.62 6.04 -8.63
CA THR A 282 24.88 4.99 -9.64
C THR A 282 24.49 3.61 -9.12
N GLU A 283 24.73 3.33 -7.83
CA GLU A 283 24.34 2.08 -7.18
C GLU A 283 22.83 1.81 -7.31
N VAL A 284 22.00 2.82 -7.04
CA VAL A 284 20.54 2.71 -7.14
C VAL A 284 20.10 2.55 -8.61
N VAL A 285 20.74 3.28 -9.52
CA VAL A 285 20.44 3.17 -10.96
C VAL A 285 20.77 1.77 -11.48
N ASP A 286 21.95 1.25 -11.15
CA ASP A 286 22.41 -0.07 -11.59
C ASP A 286 21.51 -1.18 -11.03
N ASP A 287 21.11 -1.09 -9.76
CA ASP A 287 20.16 -2.01 -9.15
C ASP A 287 18.78 -1.97 -9.82
N ALA A 288 18.25 -0.77 -10.10
CA ALA A 288 16.98 -0.63 -10.80
C ALA A 288 17.02 -1.21 -12.23
N VAL A 289 18.13 -1.01 -12.96
CA VAL A 289 18.34 -1.61 -14.28
C VAL A 289 18.40 -3.14 -14.19
N ALA A 290 19.09 -3.69 -13.19
CA ALA A 290 19.11 -5.13 -12.94
C ALA A 290 17.73 -5.70 -12.59
N MET A 291 16.91 -4.97 -11.83
CA MET A 291 15.49 -5.32 -11.59
C MET A 291 14.69 -5.33 -12.89
N MET A 292 14.85 -4.33 -13.76
CA MET A 292 14.16 -4.28 -15.05
C MET A 292 14.56 -5.45 -15.97
N HIS A 293 15.83 -5.86 -15.98
CA HIS A 293 16.25 -7.05 -16.72
C HIS A 293 15.59 -8.32 -16.21
N ARG A 294 15.46 -8.50 -14.89
CA ARG A 294 14.70 -9.63 -14.32
C ARG A 294 13.22 -9.60 -14.71
N LEU A 295 12.60 -8.41 -14.79
CA LEU A 295 11.24 -8.27 -15.31
C LEU A 295 11.17 -8.66 -16.80
N VAL A 296 12.15 -8.27 -17.61
CA VAL A 296 12.23 -8.67 -19.02
C VAL A 296 12.30 -10.19 -19.15
N ASP A 297 13.13 -10.87 -18.36
CA ASP A 297 13.23 -12.33 -18.37
C ASP A 297 11.90 -12.99 -18.01
N ALA A 298 11.20 -12.45 -17.01
CA ALA A 298 9.88 -12.92 -16.60
C ALA A 298 8.80 -12.70 -17.68
N VAL A 299 8.89 -11.61 -18.45
CA VAL A 299 7.97 -11.28 -19.56
C VAL A 299 8.18 -12.22 -20.76
N HIS A 300 9.41 -12.67 -21.01
CA HIS A 300 9.71 -13.60 -22.11
C HIS A 300 9.46 -15.07 -21.73
N ALA A 301 9.18 -15.36 -20.46
CA ALA A 301 8.88 -16.71 -20.02
C ALA A 301 7.58 -17.24 -20.68
N PRO A 302 7.48 -18.54 -21.01
CA PRO A 302 6.27 -19.11 -21.63
C PRO A 302 4.98 -18.94 -20.81
N SER A 303 5.12 -18.72 -19.49
CA SER A 303 4.01 -18.51 -18.54
C SER A 303 3.80 -17.04 -18.15
N ALA A 304 4.38 -16.11 -18.91
CA ALA A 304 4.26 -14.68 -18.68
C ALA A 304 2.80 -14.22 -18.76
N ALA A 305 2.32 -13.55 -17.72
CA ALA A 305 0.98 -12.99 -17.72
C ALA A 305 0.96 -11.67 -18.54
N PRO A 306 -0.05 -11.46 -19.40
CA PRO A 306 -0.18 -10.20 -20.13
C PRO A 306 -0.55 -9.03 -19.20
N LEU A 307 -0.22 -7.79 -19.62
CA LEU A 307 -0.82 -6.57 -19.04
C LEU A 307 -2.11 -6.15 -19.74
N GLN A 308 -2.41 -6.73 -20.90
CA GLN A 308 -3.60 -6.42 -21.66
C GLN A 308 -4.84 -6.87 -20.90
N SER A 309 -5.93 -6.13 -21.10
CA SER A 309 -7.21 -6.44 -20.52
C SER A 309 -7.70 -7.82 -20.96
N VAL A 310 -8.34 -8.52 -20.03
CA VAL A 310 -9.03 -9.77 -20.28
C VAL A 310 -10.40 -9.42 -20.85
N SER A 311 -10.60 -9.63 -22.14
CA SER A 311 -11.94 -9.55 -22.73
C SER A 311 -12.85 -10.58 -22.05
N PRO A 312 -14.15 -10.29 -21.84
CA PRO A 312 -15.10 -11.38 -21.66
C PRO A 312 -14.89 -12.34 -22.83
N GLU A 313 -14.71 -13.64 -22.57
CA GLU A 313 -15.06 -14.63 -23.58
C GLU A 313 -16.47 -14.25 -24.03
N THR A 314 -16.59 -13.81 -25.28
CA THR A 314 -17.89 -13.65 -25.90
C THR A 314 -18.49 -15.04 -25.81
N MET A 315 -19.46 -15.24 -24.93
CA MET A 315 -20.24 -16.46 -24.89
C MET A 315 -20.66 -16.73 -26.34
N GLU A 316 -20.20 -17.85 -26.89
CA GLU A 316 -20.54 -18.22 -28.27
C GLU A 316 -22.07 -18.20 -28.39
N ILE A 317 -22.60 -17.79 -29.54
CA ILE A 317 -24.06 -17.64 -29.73
C ILE A 317 -24.80 -18.91 -29.28
N GLY A 318 -24.19 -20.10 -29.45
CA GLY A 318 -24.72 -21.37 -28.98
C GLY A 318 -24.84 -21.54 -27.45
N GLU A 319 -23.97 -20.93 -26.66
CA GLU A 319 -24.08 -20.94 -25.18
C GLU A 319 -25.17 -19.98 -24.70
N VAL A 320 -25.34 -18.84 -25.40
CA VAL A 320 -26.46 -17.91 -25.15
C VAL A 320 -27.79 -18.57 -25.50
N GLU A 321 -27.88 -19.30 -26.62
CA GLU A 321 -29.07 -20.06 -27.01
C GLU A 321 -29.39 -21.21 -26.05
N GLN A 322 -28.38 -21.90 -25.50
CA GLN A 322 -28.57 -22.91 -24.46
C GLN A 322 -29.06 -22.31 -23.14
N LEU A 323 -28.56 -21.13 -22.76
CA LEU A 323 -29.02 -20.43 -21.57
C LEU A 323 -30.47 -19.96 -21.72
N LEU A 324 -30.83 -19.38 -22.87
CA LEU A 324 -32.20 -18.93 -23.15
C LEU A 324 -33.19 -20.09 -23.22
N SER A 325 -32.85 -21.19 -23.90
CA SER A 325 -33.70 -22.38 -23.96
C SER A 325 -33.89 -23.05 -22.59
N SER A 326 -32.87 -23.04 -21.73
CA SER A 326 -32.95 -23.56 -20.36
C SER A 326 -33.81 -22.69 -19.42
N THR A 327 -33.93 -21.38 -19.69
CA THR A 327 -34.78 -20.47 -18.90
C THR A 327 -36.24 -20.54 -19.34
N GLU A 328 -36.52 -20.77 -20.63
CA GLU A 328 -37.89 -20.98 -21.13
C GLU A 328 -38.51 -22.29 -20.62
N HIS A 329 -37.73 -23.37 -20.49
CA HIS A 329 -38.21 -24.66 -19.94
C HIS A 329 -38.49 -24.63 -18.43
N ARG A 330 -38.04 -23.60 -17.71
CA ARG A 330 -38.32 -23.43 -16.27
C ARG A 330 -39.61 -22.65 -16.00
N HIS A 331 -40.21 -22.07 -17.03
CA HIS A 331 -41.41 -21.22 -16.92
C HIS A 331 -42.61 -21.68 -17.76
N GLY A 332 -42.56 -22.88 -18.35
CA GLY A 332 -43.71 -23.55 -18.95
C GLY A 332 -44.13 -24.76 -18.12
#